data_AF-A0A9E3CJ36-F1
#
_entry.id   AF-A0A9E3CJ36-F1
#
_cell.length_a   1.000
_cell.length_b   1.000
_cell.length_c   1.000
_cell.angle_alpha   90.00
_cell.angle_beta   90.00
_cell.angle_gamma   90.00
#
_symmetry.space_group_name_H-M   'P 1'
#
loop_
_entity.id
_entity.type
_entity.pdbx_description
1 polymer ?
#
loop_
_entity_poly.entity_id
_entity_poly.type
_entity_poly.pdbx_seq_one_letter_code
_entity_poly.pdbx_strand_id
1 'polypeptide(L)'
;MTPQQKENRLQDWVAETHESVVARLEGVKAAQTQTRLTLGAMAVISVMMLIASYNAYLSYDYNWIVERNCPKDNPDFKRDIEKDKKTREELSKLVDEEPTKNIEERNKALMDHAMKEWSSSRTVMVSLLGIRVSVDDVSVLGTTVLLVLALWLFLVARRENHTIGFLLRDTDSPGPGGNHWPPNAPPAGRAPTTYPNGERWLIYHTIISNSLFVTFDQMPNVNRLSGPNSLEAAVAKDDRTLLRWIGLKFARGFFFWFPAVVALGVGILDLCSYFRTDPFVFGCEPEGPTPRFLKSLVVFVVCYIPLIVCCWKSSRLATRTERVLRKYGKKLLNHLKQQQRLSKSRD
;
A
#
# COMPACT_ATOMS: atom_id res chain seq x y z
N MET A 1 7.57 27.25 -45.00
CA MET A 1 7.57 26.16 -44.00
C MET A 1 8.71 25.24 -44.37
N THR A 2 9.68 25.05 -43.47
CA THR A 2 10.86 24.23 -43.78
C THR A 2 10.48 22.75 -43.82
N PRO A 3 11.20 21.91 -44.59
CA PRO A 3 10.96 20.45 -44.61
C PRO A 3 10.91 19.85 -43.20
N GLN A 4 11.77 20.34 -42.31
CA GLN A 4 11.86 19.92 -40.91
C GLN A 4 10.60 20.27 -40.08
N GLN A 5 9.94 21.40 -40.36
CA GLN A 5 8.63 21.71 -39.75
C GLN A 5 7.52 20.78 -40.26
N LYS A 6 7.63 20.28 -41.49
CA LYS A 6 6.66 19.36 -42.10
C LYS A 6 6.78 17.97 -41.48
N GLU A 7 8.01 17.51 -41.24
CA GLU A 7 8.31 16.23 -40.60
C GLU A 7 7.92 16.22 -39.11
N ASN A 8 8.23 17.30 -38.36
CA ASN A 8 7.77 17.45 -36.98
C ASN A 8 6.23 17.46 -36.88
N ARG A 9 5.53 18.12 -37.82
CA ARG A 9 4.06 18.08 -37.87
C ARG A 9 3.51 16.69 -38.17
N LEU A 10 4.19 15.91 -39.01
CA LEU A 10 3.76 14.54 -39.33
C LEU A 10 3.89 13.62 -38.12
N GLN A 11 4.95 13.78 -37.31
CA GLN A 11 5.11 13.04 -36.06
C GLN A 11 4.07 13.46 -35.01
N ASP A 12 3.75 14.76 -34.91
CA ASP A 12 2.66 15.24 -34.06
C ASP A 12 1.28 14.74 -34.55
N TRP A 13 1.08 14.58 -35.87
CA TRP A 13 -0.18 14.07 -36.43
C TRP A 13 -0.41 12.57 -36.17
N VAL A 14 0.64 11.74 -36.23
CA VAL A 14 0.53 10.32 -35.87
C VAL A 14 0.13 10.16 -34.40
N ALA A 15 0.45 11.14 -33.55
CA ALA A 15 0.05 11.18 -32.15
C ALA A 15 -1.45 11.49 -31.93
N GLU A 16 -2.16 12.06 -32.91
CA GLU A 16 -3.57 12.49 -32.81
C GLU A 16 -4.58 11.51 -33.44
N THR A 17 -4.14 10.36 -33.97
CA THR A 17 -5.08 9.38 -34.53
C THR A 17 -5.97 8.77 -33.44
N HIS A 18 -7.20 8.38 -33.80
CA HIS A 18 -8.11 7.67 -32.89
C HIS A 18 -7.43 6.40 -32.31
N GLU A 19 -6.65 5.69 -33.14
CA GLU A 19 -5.86 4.53 -32.73
C GLU A 19 -4.81 4.89 -31.65
N SER A 20 -4.10 6.02 -31.79
CA SER A 20 -3.17 6.52 -30.77
C SER A 20 -3.87 6.78 -29.43
N VAL A 21 -5.06 7.40 -29.45
CA VAL A 21 -5.84 7.67 -28.22
C VAL A 21 -6.31 6.37 -27.57
N VAL A 22 -6.82 5.41 -28.34
CA VAL A 22 -7.23 4.10 -27.84
C VAL A 22 -6.04 3.36 -27.22
N ALA A 23 -4.90 3.31 -27.90
CA ALA A 23 -3.68 2.67 -27.38
C ALA A 23 -3.19 3.31 -26.07
N ARG A 24 -3.27 4.64 -25.95
CA ARG A 24 -2.92 5.35 -24.70
C ARG A 24 -3.92 5.08 -23.58
N LEU A 25 -5.22 5.00 -23.89
CA LEU A 25 -6.25 4.62 -22.92
C LEU A 25 -6.06 3.20 -22.40
N GLU A 26 -5.73 2.26 -23.29
CA GLU A 26 -5.36 0.90 -22.91
C GLU A 26 -4.10 0.89 -22.04
N GLY A 27 -3.10 1.71 -22.36
CA GLY A 27 -1.91 1.91 -21.55
C GLY A 27 -2.22 2.42 -20.13
N VAL A 28 -3.15 3.37 -19.99
CA VAL A 28 -3.62 3.85 -18.67
C VAL A 28 -4.33 2.74 -17.90
N LYS A 29 -5.24 2.01 -18.56
CA LYS A 29 -5.97 0.89 -17.94
C LYS A 29 -5.04 -0.22 -17.45
N ALA A 30 -4.02 -0.56 -18.24
CA ALA A 30 -3.00 -1.54 -17.86
C ALA A 30 -2.19 -1.06 -16.66
N ALA A 31 -1.74 0.20 -16.67
CA ALA A 31 -0.99 0.79 -15.54
C ALA A 31 -1.83 0.79 -14.25
N GLN A 32 -3.11 1.15 -14.32
CA GLN A 32 -4.01 1.13 -13.18
C GLN A 32 -4.26 -0.28 -12.64
N THR A 33 -4.35 -1.28 -13.51
CA THR A 33 -4.44 -2.69 -13.12
C THR A 33 -3.18 -3.15 -12.39
N GLN A 34 -2.00 -2.76 -12.88
CA GLN A 34 -0.73 -3.03 -12.22
C GLN A 34 -0.62 -2.34 -10.86
N THR A 35 -1.08 -1.08 -10.75
CA THR A 35 -1.16 -0.34 -9.48
C THR A 35 -2.02 -1.08 -8.46
N ARG A 36 -3.21 -1.57 -8.86
CA ARG A 36 -4.11 -2.37 -8.01
C ARG A 36 -3.44 -3.63 -7.49
N LEU A 37 -2.86 -4.40 -8.41
CA LEU A 37 -2.20 -5.65 -8.09
C LEU A 37 -1.00 -5.43 -7.16
N THR A 38 -0.20 -4.40 -7.42
CA THR A 38 0.97 -4.06 -6.59
C THR A 38 0.55 -3.67 -5.18
N LEU A 39 -0.48 -2.81 -5.04
CA LEU A 39 -1.01 -2.42 -3.73
C LEU A 39 -1.60 -3.61 -2.97
N GLY A 40 -2.31 -4.50 -3.66
CA GLY A 40 -2.82 -5.74 -3.09
C GLY A 40 -1.69 -6.64 -2.59
N ALA A 41 -0.65 -6.85 -3.39
CA ALA A 41 0.52 -7.63 -3.02
C ALA A 41 1.25 -7.04 -1.81
N MET A 42 1.48 -5.72 -1.80
CA MET A 42 2.08 -5.02 -0.67
C MET A 42 1.25 -5.17 0.61
N ALA A 43 -0.08 -5.09 0.51
CA ALA A 43 -0.97 -5.28 1.65
C ALA A 43 -0.89 -6.72 2.21
N VAL A 44 -0.91 -7.74 1.33
CA VAL A 44 -0.76 -9.14 1.73
C VAL A 44 0.58 -9.37 2.43
N ILE A 45 1.69 -8.91 1.85
CA ILE A 45 3.02 -9.04 2.45
C ILE A 45 3.07 -8.36 3.82
N SER A 46 2.51 -7.16 3.94
CA SER A 46 2.45 -6.43 5.20
C SER A 46 1.66 -7.20 6.26
N VAL A 47 0.50 -7.77 5.90
CA VAL A 47 -0.29 -8.61 6.82
C VAL A 47 0.48 -9.87 7.23
N MET A 48 1.17 -10.52 6.29
CA MET A 48 2.01 -11.69 6.61
C MET A 48 3.14 -11.33 7.57
N MET A 49 3.79 -10.17 7.39
CA MET A 49 4.81 -9.68 8.33
C MET A 49 4.23 -9.44 9.74
N LEU A 50 3.03 -8.86 9.83
CA LEU A 50 2.35 -8.66 11.12
C LEU A 50 2.03 -9.99 11.81
N ILE A 51 1.50 -10.98 11.07
CA ILE A 51 1.19 -12.30 11.62
C ILE A 51 2.47 -12.99 12.09
N ALA A 52 3.54 -12.96 11.29
CA ALA A 52 4.83 -13.53 11.66
C ALA A 52 5.40 -12.88 12.93
N SER A 53 5.35 -11.55 13.00
CA SER A 53 5.85 -10.79 14.16
C SER A 53 4.99 -11.01 15.40
N TYR A 54 3.67 -11.12 15.24
CA TYR A 54 2.76 -11.46 16.34
C TYR A 54 3.10 -12.85 16.90
N ASN A 55 3.24 -13.85 16.03
CA ASN A 55 3.56 -15.22 16.44
C ASN A 55 4.93 -15.31 17.14
N ALA A 56 5.93 -14.54 16.69
CA ALA A 56 7.26 -14.56 17.29
C ALA A 56 7.36 -13.81 18.62
N TYR A 57 6.78 -12.60 18.71
CA TYR A 57 7.07 -11.69 19.83
C TYR A 57 5.90 -11.46 20.79
N LEU A 58 4.66 -11.67 20.33
CA LEU A 58 3.45 -11.37 21.09
C LEU A 58 2.63 -12.61 21.43
N SER A 59 3.08 -13.80 21.02
CA SER A 59 2.42 -15.05 21.39
C SER A 59 2.49 -15.27 22.89
N TYR A 60 1.39 -15.77 23.46
CA TYR A 60 1.27 -16.09 24.89
C TYR A 60 2.41 -17.01 25.36
N ASP A 61 2.82 -17.94 24.49
CA ASP A 61 3.88 -18.90 24.74
C ASP A 61 5.24 -18.22 25.01
N TYR A 62 5.52 -17.06 24.39
CA TYR A 62 6.78 -16.34 24.63
C TYR A 62 6.91 -15.90 26.10
N ASN A 63 5.87 -15.26 26.65
CA ASN A 63 5.91 -14.79 28.04
C ASN A 63 6.01 -15.97 29.01
N TRP A 64 5.27 -17.06 28.75
CA TRP A 64 5.31 -18.26 29.57
C TRP A 64 6.71 -18.90 29.61
N ILE A 65 7.40 -18.95 28.47
CA ILE A 65 8.77 -19.45 28.37
C ILE A 65 9.74 -18.56 29.15
N VAL A 66 9.64 -17.23 28.98
CA VAL A 66 10.52 -16.26 29.67
C VAL A 66 10.34 -16.33 31.19
N GLU A 67 9.09 -16.41 31.66
CA GLU A 67 8.77 -16.53 33.10
C GLU A 67 9.38 -17.80 33.71
N ARG A 68 9.41 -18.93 32.97
CA ARG A 68 10.03 -20.18 33.46
C ARG A 68 11.55 -20.17 33.46
N ASN A 69 12.17 -19.58 32.43
CA ASN A 69 13.63 -19.65 32.26
C ASN A 69 14.40 -18.57 33.04
N CYS A 70 13.71 -17.52 33.53
CA CYS A 70 14.30 -16.45 34.34
C CYS A 70 13.80 -16.42 35.81
N PRO A 71 13.95 -17.52 36.59
CA PRO A 71 13.40 -17.61 37.94
C PRO A 71 14.15 -16.78 39.00
N LYS A 72 15.26 -16.13 38.64
CA LYS A 72 16.31 -15.78 39.62
C LYS A 72 16.05 -14.51 40.45
N ASP A 73 15.20 -13.61 39.98
CA ASP A 73 15.04 -12.29 40.63
C ASP A 73 13.66 -12.02 41.22
N ASN A 74 12.70 -12.95 41.09
CA ASN A 74 11.45 -12.82 41.83
C ASN A 74 11.60 -13.46 43.22
N PRO A 75 11.68 -12.68 44.32
CA PRO A 75 11.78 -13.22 45.67
C PRO A 75 10.55 -14.06 46.05
N ASP A 76 9.40 -13.83 45.41
CA ASP A 76 8.21 -14.65 45.60
C ASP A 76 8.38 -16.02 44.95
N PHE A 77 8.97 -16.08 43.76
CA PHE A 77 9.25 -17.35 43.09
C PHE A 77 10.28 -18.20 43.84
N LYS A 78 11.31 -17.57 44.42
CA LYS A 78 12.24 -18.27 45.32
C LYS A 78 11.51 -18.83 46.54
N ARG A 79 10.61 -18.06 47.16
CA ARG A 79 9.78 -18.52 48.28
C ARG A 79 8.86 -19.67 47.88
N ASP A 80 8.26 -19.62 46.69
CA ASP A 80 7.37 -20.66 46.21
C ASP A 80 8.13 -21.94 45.86
N ILE A 81 9.31 -21.85 45.23
CA ILE A 81 10.20 -23.02 45.05
C ILE A 81 10.61 -23.60 46.40
N GLU A 82 10.93 -22.77 47.38
CA GLU A 82 11.39 -23.24 48.68
C GLU A 82 10.27 -23.91 49.48
N LYS A 83 9.04 -23.35 49.41
CA LYS A 83 7.83 -23.99 49.93
C LYS A 83 7.54 -25.31 49.22
N ASP A 84 7.65 -25.35 47.89
CA ASP A 84 7.43 -26.56 47.10
C ASP A 84 8.49 -27.61 47.42
N LYS A 85 9.77 -27.24 47.56
CA LYS A 85 10.83 -28.16 47.99
C LYS A 85 10.53 -28.76 49.36
N LYS A 86 10.16 -27.94 50.34
CA LYS A 86 9.81 -28.42 51.68
C LYS A 86 8.60 -29.34 51.66
N THR A 87 7.56 -28.97 50.91
CA THR A 87 6.35 -29.79 50.74
C THR A 87 6.70 -31.11 50.05
N ARG A 88 7.58 -31.08 49.04
CA ARG A 88 8.01 -32.27 48.30
C ARG A 88 8.88 -33.20 49.15
N GLU A 89 9.74 -32.67 50.01
CA GLU A 89 10.51 -33.44 51.01
C GLU A 89 9.62 -34.07 52.09
N GLU A 90 8.56 -33.37 52.51
CA GLU A 90 7.56 -33.94 53.43
C GLU A 90 6.74 -35.04 52.74
N LEU A 91 6.36 -34.83 51.47
CA LEU A 91 5.61 -35.81 50.68
C LEU A 91 6.46 -37.04 50.31
N SER A 92 7.76 -36.87 50.03
CA SER A 92 8.66 -37.98 49.69
C SER A 92 8.93 -38.92 50.86
N LYS A 93 8.70 -38.47 52.10
CA LYS A 93 8.74 -39.34 53.29
C LYS A 93 7.49 -40.20 53.44
N LEU A 94 6.39 -39.83 52.76
CA LEU A 94 5.07 -40.45 52.90
C LEU A 94 4.68 -41.29 51.66
N VAL A 95 5.31 -41.04 50.52
CA VAL A 95 5.01 -41.68 49.24
C VAL A 95 6.27 -42.41 48.77
N ASP A 96 6.18 -43.72 48.55
CA ASP A 96 7.25 -44.53 47.94
C ASP A 96 7.78 -43.82 46.67
N GLU A 97 9.10 -43.67 46.53
CA GLU A 97 9.75 -42.69 45.64
C GLU A 97 9.49 -42.87 44.12
N GLU A 98 8.94 -44.00 43.67
CA GLU A 98 8.86 -44.35 42.24
C GLU A 98 7.97 -43.46 41.32
N PRO A 99 6.80 -42.91 41.72
CA PRO A 99 5.91 -42.23 40.78
C PRO A 99 6.34 -40.80 40.47
N THR A 100 7.11 -40.15 41.35
CA THR A 100 7.45 -38.72 41.21
C THR A 100 8.53 -38.46 40.17
N LYS A 101 9.51 -39.37 40.06
CA LYS A 101 10.58 -39.28 39.06
C LYS A 101 10.04 -39.38 37.63
N ASN A 102 9.09 -40.29 37.40
CA ASN A 102 8.45 -40.47 36.09
C ASN A 102 7.66 -39.23 35.65
N ILE A 103 7.02 -38.51 36.58
CA ILE A 103 6.29 -37.27 36.26
C ILE A 103 7.24 -36.14 35.87
N GLU A 104 8.36 -36.00 36.59
CA GLU A 104 9.37 -34.99 36.29
C GLU A 104 10.05 -35.23 34.94
N GLU A 105 10.44 -36.47 34.66
CA GLU A 105 11.00 -36.86 33.35
C GLU A 105 10.01 -36.63 32.22
N ARG A 106 8.73 -36.96 32.42
CA ARG A 106 7.67 -36.70 31.43
C ARG A 106 7.47 -35.20 31.19
N ASN A 107 7.43 -34.39 32.24
CA ASN A 107 7.27 -32.94 32.12
C ASN A 107 8.46 -32.30 31.39
N LYS A 108 9.68 -32.78 31.67
CA LYS A 108 10.88 -32.36 30.95
C LYS A 108 10.81 -32.72 29.47
N ALA A 109 10.41 -33.94 29.13
CA ALA A 109 10.25 -34.36 27.74
C ALA A 109 9.18 -33.55 26.99
N LEU A 110 8.05 -33.24 27.64
CA LEU A 110 7.01 -32.37 27.06
C LEU A 110 7.51 -30.94 26.86
N MET A 111 8.31 -30.40 27.79
CA MET A 111 8.94 -29.09 27.64
C MET A 111 9.93 -29.06 26.47
N ASP A 112 10.81 -30.05 26.39
CA ASP A 112 11.80 -30.15 25.31
C ASP A 112 11.10 -30.26 23.95
N HIS A 113 9.99 -30.99 23.90
CA HIS A 113 9.15 -31.07 22.70
C HIS A 113 8.53 -29.70 22.34
N ALA A 114 7.90 -29.03 23.30
CA ALA A 114 7.29 -27.72 23.08
C ALA A 114 8.33 -26.66 22.64
N MET A 115 9.53 -26.67 23.24
CA MET A 115 10.62 -25.78 22.85
C MET A 115 11.11 -26.08 21.43
N LYS A 116 11.23 -27.35 21.08
CA LYS A 116 11.64 -27.77 19.73
C LYS A 116 10.59 -27.39 18.69
N GLU A 117 9.31 -27.60 18.97
CA GLU A 117 8.21 -27.21 18.09
C GLU A 117 8.17 -25.69 17.92
N TRP A 118 8.26 -24.93 19.02
CA TRP A 118 8.29 -23.47 18.98
C TRP A 118 9.49 -22.95 18.19
N SER A 119 10.69 -23.48 18.43
CA SER A 119 11.91 -23.13 17.67
C SER A 119 11.74 -23.46 16.18
N SER A 120 11.17 -24.62 15.86
CA SER A 120 10.90 -25.01 14.47
C SER A 120 9.87 -24.10 13.80
N SER A 121 8.89 -23.59 14.54
CA SER A 121 7.86 -22.68 14.05
C SER A 121 8.41 -21.30 13.66
N ARG A 122 9.58 -20.93 14.21
CA ARG A 122 10.31 -19.70 13.85
C ARG A 122 11.15 -19.85 12.58
N THR A 123 11.19 -21.03 11.98
CA THR A 123 11.92 -21.26 10.72
C THR A 123 10.97 -21.74 9.65
N VAL A 124 10.82 -20.96 8.58
CA VAL A 124 10.04 -21.39 7.41
C VAL A 124 11.01 -21.93 6.37
N MET A 125 10.83 -23.19 5.99
CA MET A 125 11.60 -23.80 4.91
C MET A 125 10.90 -23.53 3.58
N VAL A 126 11.54 -22.78 2.69
CA VAL A 126 11.03 -22.57 1.34
C VAL A 126 11.47 -23.75 0.48
N SER A 127 10.63 -24.77 0.37
CA SER A 127 10.96 -26.05 -0.28
C SER A 127 11.50 -25.90 -1.71
N LEU A 128 11.07 -24.86 -2.45
CA LEU A 128 11.53 -24.60 -3.81
C LEU A 128 12.99 -24.14 -3.88
N LEU A 129 13.49 -23.46 -2.84
CA LEU A 129 14.83 -22.87 -2.80
C LEU A 129 15.77 -23.65 -1.86
N GLY A 130 15.25 -24.53 -1.01
CA GLY A 130 16.02 -25.20 0.03
C GLY A 130 16.56 -24.26 1.13
N ILE A 131 16.10 -23.00 1.14
CA ILE A 131 16.53 -21.97 2.10
C ILE A 131 15.63 -22.05 3.35
N ARG A 132 16.26 -22.00 4.53
CA ARG A 132 15.56 -21.82 5.80
C ARG A 132 15.58 -20.33 6.13
N VAL A 133 14.39 -19.74 6.25
CA VAL A 133 14.23 -18.33 6.61
C VAL A 133 13.83 -18.27 8.07
N SER A 134 14.63 -17.60 8.91
CA SER A 134 14.24 -17.33 10.30
C SER A 134 13.21 -16.21 10.33
N VAL A 135 12.32 -16.21 11.33
CA VAL A 135 11.44 -15.06 11.57
C VAL A 135 12.24 -13.78 11.80
N ASP A 136 13.46 -13.88 12.34
CA ASP A 136 14.33 -12.71 12.56
C ASP A 136 14.78 -12.07 11.23
N ASP A 137 14.79 -12.82 10.13
CA ASP A 137 15.10 -12.30 8.79
C ASP A 137 13.87 -11.66 8.11
N VAL A 138 12.67 -11.88 8.63
CA VAL A 138 11.41 -11.41 8.03
C VAL A 138 11.32 -9.89 8.04
N SER A 139 11.86 -9.22 9.07
CA SER A 139 11.86 -7.75 9.15
C SER A 139 12.68 -7.15 7.98
N VAL A 140 13.88 -7.68 7.74
CA VAL A 140 14.78 -7.23 6.68
C VAL A 140 14.28 -7.65 5.29
N LEU A 141 13.96 -8.93 5.10
CA LEU A 141 13.49 -9.45 3.81
C LEU A 141 12.15 -8.83 3.43
N GLY A 142 11.21 -8.75 4.37
CA GLY A 142 9.92 -8.12 4.18
C GLY A 142 10.06 -6.64 3.79
N THR A 143 10.87 -5.88 4.51
CA THR A 143 11.12 -4.46 4.19
C THR A 143 11.80 -4.28 2.84
N THR A 144 12.73 -5.18 2.48
CA THR A 144 13.41 -5.16 1.17
C THR A 144 12.43 -5.43 0.03
N VAL A 145 11.57 -6.44 0.16
CA VAL A 145 10.54 -6.74 -0.84
C VAL A 145 9.52 -5.60 -0.94
N LEU A 146 9.08 -5.05 0.19
CA LEU A 146 8.18 -3.89 0.22
C LEU A 146 8.82 -2.67 -0.45
N LEU A 147 10.12 -2.45 -0.28
CA LEU A 147 10.85 -1.39 -0.98
C LEU A 147 10.81 -1.57 -2.50
N VAL A 148 11.12 -2.77 -3.00
CA VAL A 148 11.09 -3.05 -4.45
C VAL A 148 9.69 -2.81 -5.01
N LEU A 149 8.65 -3.29 -4.33
CA LEU A 149 7.26 -3.06 -4.74
C LEU A 149 6.84 -1.58 -4.65
N ALA A 150 7.29 -0.85 -3.63
CA ALA A 150 7.02 0.57 -3.50
C ALA A 150 7.70 1.40 -4.60
N LEU A 151 8.92 1.03 -4.97
CA LEU A 151 9.64 1.63 -6.09
C LEU A 151 8.91 1.34 -7.41
N TRP A 152 8.51 0.09 -7.63
CA TRP A 152 7.70 -0.30 -8.80
C TRP A 152 6.39 0.51 -8.87
N LEU A 153 5.66 0.58 -7.76
CA LEU A 153 4.43 1.37 -7.63
C LEU A 153 4.67 2.86 -7.98
N PHE A 154 5.77 3.43 -7.50
CA PHE A 154 6.15 4.81 -7.83
C PHE A 154 6.41 5.00 -9.33
N LEU A 155 7.12 4.08 -9.97
CA LEU A 155 7.39 4.14 -11.41
C LEU A 155 6.11 3.99 -12.25
N VAL A 156 5.22 3.06 -11.88
CA VAL A 156 3.93 2.88 -12.54
C VAL A 156 3.05 4.13 -12.36
N ALA A 157 2.95 4.67 -11.15
CA ALA A 157 2.19 5.90 -10.88
C ALA A 157 2.76 7.11 -11.64
N ARG A 158 4.09 7.22 -11.76
CA ARG A 158 4.73 8.27 -12.57
C ARG A 158 4.37 8.13 -14.04
N ARG A 159 4.42 6.92 -14.59
CA ARG A 159 4.05 6.64 -15.99
C ARG A 159 2.59 6.96 -16.25
N GLU A 160 1.69 6.51 -15.38
CA GLU A 160 0.25 6.80 -15.46
C GLU A 160 -0.02 8.31 -15.50
N ASN A 161 0.59 9.06 -14.58
CA ASN A 161 0.44 10.51 -14.50
C ASN A 161 0.90 11.23 -15.77
N HIS A 162 2.00 10.76 -16.37
CA HIS A 162 2.50 11.31 -17.62
C HIS A 162 1.49 11.05 -18.75
N THR A 163 1.07 9.80 -18.93
CA THR A 163 0.11 9.43 -19.99
C THR A 163 -1.23 10.18 -19.85
N ILE A 164 -1.78 10.27 -18.64
CA ILE A 164 -2.99 11.05 -18.38
C ILE A 164 -2.75 12.54 -18.71
N GLY A 165 -1.61 13.10 -18.32
CA GLY A 165 -1.26 14.48 -18.64
C GLY A 165 -1.27 14.77 -20.14
N PHE A 166 -0.65 13.90 -20.94
CA PHE A 166 -0.66 14.02 -22.41
C PHE A 166 -2.07 13.85 -22.99
N LEU A 167 -2.82 12.82 -22.57
CA LEU A 167 -4.20 12.61 -23.01
C LEU A 167 -5.10 13.83 -22.75
N LEU A 168 -4.98 14.42 -21.56
CA LEU A 168 -5.75 15.61 -21.21
C LEU A 168 -5.30 16.85 -21.99
N ARG A 169 -4.00 17.01 -22.26
CA ARG A 169 -3.49 18.13 -23.06
C ARG A 169 -3.95 18.04 -24.52
N ASP A 170 -3.88 16.86 -25.09
CA ASP A 170 -4.24 16.63 -26.50
C ASP A 170 -5.75 16.81 -26.70
N THR A 171 -6.55 16.40 -25.70
CA THR A 171 -8.00 16.65 -25.72
C THR A 171 -8.39 18.09 -25.41
N ASP A 172 -7.57 18.87 -24.67
CA ASP A 172 -7.87 20.26 -24.34
C ASP A 172 -7.40 21.27 -25.39
N SER A 173 -6.52 20.85 -26.30
CA SER A 173 -5.97 21.73 -27.33
C SER A 173 -7.12 22.32 -28.17
N PRO A 174 -7.27 23.66 -28.19
CA PRO A 174 -8.26 24.28 -29.05
C PRO A 174 -7.91 23.89 -30.48
N GLY A 175 -8.89 23.39 -31.22
CA GLY A 175 -8.68 23.06 -32.62
C GLY A 175 -8.05 24.27 -33.33
N PRO A 176 -7.23 24.04 -34.36
CA PRO A 176 -6.49 25.12 -35.02
C PRO A 176 -7.37 26.25 -35.58
N GLY A 177 -8.70 26.13 -35.58
CA GLY A 177 -9.67 27.18 -35.89
C GLY A 177 -9.94 28.22 -34.78
N GLY A 178 -9.27 28.14 -33.62
CA GLY A 178 -9.39 29.13 -32.54
C GLY A 178 -8.74 30.48 -32.89
N ASN A 179 -9.48 31.35 -33.55
CA ASN A 179 -9.34 32.82 -33.62
C ASN A 179 -8.06 33.45 -34.20
N HIS A 180 -7.09 32.66 -34.67
CA HIS A 180 -5.87 33.20 -35.31
C HIS A 180 -5.57 32.55 -36.67
N TRP A 181 -6.60 32.17 -37.41
CA TRP A 181 -6.42 31.91 -38.83
C TRP A 181 -6.24 33.25 -39.56
N PRO A 182 -5.14 33.45 -40.30
CA PRO A 182 -5.05 34.58 -41.19
C PRO A 182 -6.21 34.49 -42.19
N PRO A 183 -6.94 35.58 -42.45
CA PRO A 183 -8.19 35.58 -43.21
C PRO A 183 -8.08 35.03 -44.65
N ASN A 184 -6.86 34.83 -45.16
CA ASN A 184 -6.61 34.48 -46.56
C ASN A 184 -5.91 33.13 -46.75
N ALA A 185 -5.71 32.32 -45.71
CA ALA A 185 -5.05 31.04 -45.92
C ALA A 185 -6.01 30.07 -46.65
N PRO A 186 -5.57 29.46 -47.77
CA PRO A 186 -6.42 28.65 -48.62
C PRO A 186 -7.00 27.47 -47.82
N PRO A 187 -8.20 26.97 -48.19
CA PRO A 187 -8.87 25.86 -47.53
C PRO A 187 -8.01 24.60 -47.65
N ALA A 188 -7.09 24.41 -46.71
CA ALA A 188 -6.30 23.21 -46.62
C ALA A 188 -7.25 22.06 -46.29
N GLY A 189 -7.35 21.10 -47.21
CA GLY A 189 -8.21 19.94 -47.09
C GLY A 189 -8.01 19.23 -45.75
N ARG A 190 -9.16 18.92 -45.11
CA ARG A 190 -9.32 18.28 -43.80
C ARG A 190 -8.73 19.07 -42.63
N ALA A 191 -9.58 19.91 -42.05
CA ALA A 191 -9.35 20.50 -40.73
C ALA A 191 -9.02 19.41 -39.70
N PRO A 192 -8.00 19.60 -38.85
CA PRO A 192 -7.69 18.73 -37.72
C PRO A 192 -8.94 18.54 -36.86
N THR A 193 -9.29 17.29 -36.61
CA THR A 193 -10.51 16.90 -35.91
C THR A 193 -10.41 17.33 -34.46
N THR A 194 -10.96 18.50 -34.13
CA THR A 194 -11.30 18.82 -32.75
C THR A 194 -12.22 17.72 -32.22
N TYR A 195 -11.77 16.97 -31.22
CA TYR A 195 -12.61 15.97 -30.56
C TYR A 195 -13.96 16.61 -30.17
N PRO A 196 -15.10 16.13 -30.67
CA PRO A 196 -16.39 16.60 -30.21
C PRO A 196 -16.48 16.43 -28.69
N ASN A 197 -17.19 17.33 -28.02
CA ASN A 197 -17.24 17.34 -26.55
C ASN A 197 -17.71 16.00 -25.96
N GLY A 198 -18.51 15.22 -26.71
CA GLY A 198 -18.89 13.85 -26.34
C GLY A 198 -17.72 12.87 -26.25
N GLU A 199 -16.77 12.91 -27.20
CA GLU A 199 -15.57 12.05 -27.17
C GLU A 199 -14.63 12.46 -26.03
N ARG A 200 -14.45 13.76 -25.80
CA ARG A 200 -13.68 14.27 -24.63
C ARG A 200 -14.27 13.77 -23.31
N TRP A 201 -15.60 13.71 -23.22
CA TRP A 201 -16.33 13.20 -22.06
C TRP A 201 -16.16 11.69 -21.90
N LEU A 202 -16.21 10.93 -22.99
CA LEU A 202 -15.96 9.49 -22.96
C LEU A 202 -14.53 9.17 -22.51
N ILE A 203 -13.52 9.82 -23.09
CA ILE A 203 -12.10 9.67 -22.71
C ILE A 203 -11.93 9.97 -21.22
N TYR A 204 -12.49 11.09 -20.77
CA TYR A 204 -12.46 11.49 -19.37
C TYR A 204 -13.07 10.42 -18.45
N HIS A 205 -14.27 9.94 -18.77
CA HIS A 205 -14.95 8.90 -18.00
C HIS A 205 -14.20 7.57 -17.99
N THR A 206 -13.56 7.19 -19.10
CA THR A 206 -12.75 5.98 -19.17
C THR A 206 -11.52 6.07 -18.26
N ILE A 207 -10.81 7.20 -18.26
CA ILE A 207 -9.66 7.42 -17.35
C ILE A 207 -10.12 7.34 -15.89
N ILE A 208 -11.31 7.88 -15.64
CA ILE A 208 -11.88 8.00 -14.31
C ILE A 208 -12.40 6.68 -13.74
N SER A 209 -13.17 5.93 -14.53
CA SER A 209 -13.79 4.68 -14.08
C SER A 209 -12.75 3.62 -13.74
N ASN A 210 -11.58 3.70 -14.36
CA ASN A 210 -10.46 2.80 -14.09
C ASN A 210 -9.50 3.34 -13.01
N SER A 211 -9.64 4.60 -12.59
CA SER A 211 -8.83 5.16 -11.50
C SER A 211 -9.25 4.59 -10.15
N LEU A 212 -8.33 3.85 -9.52
CA LEU A 212 -8.54 3.11 -8.25
C LEU A 212 -9.03 3.99 -7.10
N PHE A 213 -8.66 5.27 -7.09
CA PHE A 213 -8.80 6.15 -5.93
C PHE A 213 -9.51 7.47 -6.21
N VAL A 214 -10.15 7.62 -7.37
CA VAL A 214 -10.97 8.80 -7.62
C VAL A 214 -12.37 8.47 -7.16
N THR A 215 -12.82 9.19 -6.14
CA THR A 215 -14.14 9.01 -5.56
C THR A 215 -15.06 10.11 -5.99
N PHE A 216 -16.17 9.67 -6.57
CA PHE A 216 -17.20 10.49 -7.18
C PHE A 216 -18.36 10.68 -6.24
N ASP A 217 -18.09 11.16 -5.03
CA ASP A 217 -19.18 11.61 -4.16
C ASP A 217 -19.76 12.96 -4.66
N GLN A 218 -19.16 13.57 -5.70
CA GLN A 218 -19.52 14.90 -6.20
C GLN A 218 -19.67 15.04 -7.72
N MET A 219 -19.59 13.95 -8.50
CA MET A 219 -20.06 14.10 -9.88
C MET A 219 -21.57 13.93 -9.87
N PRO A 220 -22.34 14.97 -10.25
CA PRO A 220 -23.78 14.79 -10.42
C PRO A 220 -23.95 13.62 -11.38
N ASN A 221 -24.74 12.63 -10.97
CA ASN A 221 -25.04 11.48 -11.80
C ASN A 221 -25.82 12.01 -13.00
N VAL A 222 -25.12 12.34 -14.10
CA VAL A 222 -25.75 12.86 -15.33
C VAL A 222 -26.35 11.67 -16.06
N ASN A 223 -27.33 11.02 -15.43
CA ASN A 223 -28.04 9.88 -16.03
C ASN A 223 -28.96 10.35 -17.17
N ARG A 224 -29.23 11.66 -17.29
CA ARG A 224 -29.95 12.28 -18.41
C ARG A 224 -29.45 13.70 -18.66
N LEU A 225 -28.97 13.98 -19.89
CA LEU A 225 -28.67 15.35 -20.34
C LEU A 225 -29.92 16.24 -20.49
N SER A 226 -31.12 15.65 -20.44
CA SER A 226 -32.40 16.33 -20.70
C SER A 226 -33.33 16.50 -19.47
N GLY A 227 -32.89 16.11 -18.26
CA GLY A 227 -33.74 16.16 -17.07
C GLY A 227 -33.70 17.49 -16.30
N PRO A 228 -34.79 17.90 -15.62
CA PRO A 228 -34.80 19.06 -14.73
C PRO A 228 -33.73 18.94 -13.64
N ASN A 229 -33.07 20.06 -13.34
CA ASN A 229 -31.89 20.14 -12.50
C ASN A 229 -32.13 19.57 -11.09
N SER A 230 -31.61 18.38 -10.81
CA SER A 230 -31.45 17.86 -9.43
C SER A 230 -30.42 18.64 -8.59
N LEU A 231 -29.80 19.67 -9.17
CA LEU A 231 -28.86 20.59 -8.51
C LEU A 231 -29.55 21.60 -7.56
N GLU A 232 -30.86 21.80 -7.66
CA GLU A 232 -31.64 22.67 -6.75
C GLU A 232 -32.33 21.91 -5.62
N ALA A 233 -32.44 20.58 -5.71
CA ALA A 233 -32.87 19.75 -4.58
C ALA A 233 -31.70 19.51 -3.63
N ALA A 234 -31.36 20.54 -2.86
CA ALA A 234 -30.72 20.49 -1.53
C ALA A 234 -29.60 19.45 -1.40
N VAL A 235 -28.30 19.78 -1.48
CA VAL A 235 -27.58 20.67 -0.54
C VAL A 235 -28.23 20.77 0.86
N ALA A 236 -28.86 19.70 1.33
CA ALA A 236 -28.80 19.40 2.75
C ALA A 236 -27.32 19.11 3.01
N LYS A 237 -26.67 19.97 3.81
CA LYS A 237 -25.38 19.67 4.44
C LYS A 237 -25.59 18.43 5.32
N ASP A 238 -25.58 17.25 4.71
CA ASP A 238 -25.62 16.01 5.46
C ASP A 238 -24.20 15.81 6.00
N ASP A 239 -24.03 15.91 7.32
CA ASP A 239 -22.74 15.69 7.99
C ASP A 239 -22.14 14.31 7.65
N ARG A 240 -22.99 13.37 7.18
CA ARG A 240 -22.57 12.06 6.66
C ARG A 240 -21.68 12.19 5.41
N THR A 241 -21.83 13.22 4.59
CA THR A 241 -20.97 13.44 3.40
C THR A 241 -19.55 13.82 3.81
N LEU A 242 -19.39 14.59 4.90
CA LEU A 242 -18.08 14.94 5.44
C LEU A 242 -17.38 13.69 5.98
N LEU A 243 -18.10 12.86 6.77
CA LEU A 243 -17.54 11.64 7.35
C LEU A 243 -17.11 10.64 6.26
N ARG A 244 -17.92 10.44 5.22
CA ARG A 244 -17.57 9.61 4.05
C ARG A 244 -16.32 10.12 3.35
N TRP A 245 -16.24 11.43 3.14
CA TRP A 245 -15.06 12.05 2.51
C TRP A 245 -13.79 11.90 3.35
N ILE A 246 -13.88 12.09 4.67
CA ILE A 246 -12.75 11.89 5.59
C ILE A 246 -12.34 10.42 5.61
N GLY A 247 -13.29 9.51 5.84
CA GLY A 247 -13.04 8.08 5.91
C GLY A 247 -12.40 7.54 4.63
N LEU A 248 -12.79 8.08 3.48
CA LEU A 248 -12.27 7.64 2.21
C LEU A 248 -10.90 8.26 1.88
N LYS A 249 -10.65 9.51 2.28
CA LYS A 249 -9.29 10.09 2.26
C LYS A 249 -8.34 9.30 3.15
N PHE A 250 -8.83 8.90 4.33
CA PHE A 250 -8.08 8.08 5.26
C PHE A 250 -7.81 6.69 4.67
N ALA A 251 -8.83 6.00 4.15
CA ALA A 251 -8.68 4.69 3.51
C ALA A 251 -7.67 4.75 2.35
N ARG A 252 -7.70 5.79 1.52
CA ARG A 252 -6.70 5.97 0.47
C ARG A 252 -5.30 6.16 1.03
N GLY A 253 -5.14 7.09 1.97
CA GLY A 253 -3.85 7.33 2.63
C GLY A 253 -3.31 6.04 3.24
N PHE A 254 -4.19 5.28 3.90
CA PHE A 254 -3.88 4.02 4.53
C PHE A 254 -3.22 3.04 3.55
N PHE A 255 -3.78 2.76 2.37
CA PHE A 255 -3.15 1.79 1.44
C PHE A 255 -1.73 2.17 0.98
N PHE A 256 -1.45 3.46 0.81
CA PHE A 256 -0.10 3.90 0.42
C PHE A 256 0.89 3.88 1.59
N TRP A 257 0.42 4.18 2.81
CA TRP A 257 1.28 4.28 3.99
C TRP A 257 1.37 2.98 4.79
N PHE A 258 0.40 2.08 4.65
CA PHE A 258 0.29 0.84 5.41
C PHE A 258 1.58 0.00 5.35
N PRO A 259 2.22 -0.21 4.19
CA PRO A 259 3.49 -0.94 4.14
C PRO A 259 4.60 -0.29 4.97
N ALA A 260 4.70 1.05 4.96
CA ALA A 260 5.69 1.77 5.74
C ALA A 260 5.36 1.78 7.24
N VAL A 261 4.08 1.84 7.61
CA VAL A 261 3.66 1.74 9.02
C VAL A 261 3.92 0.33 9.56
N VAL A 262 3.60 -0.70 8.78
CA VAL A 262 3.83 -2.10 9.17
C VAL A 262 5.33 -2.39 9.27
N ALA A 263 6.13 -2.00 8.27
CA ALA A 263 7.58 -2.19 8.34
C ALA A 263 8.18 -1.51 9.58
N LEU A 264 7.72 -0.30 9.94
CA LEU A 264 8.13 0.38 11.17
C LEU A 264 7.71 -0.38 12.42
N GLY A 265 6.44 -0.80 12.49
CA GLY A 265 5.92 -1.54 13.63
C GLY A 265 6.69 -2.84 13.86
N VAL A 266 6.95 -3.59 12.80
CA VAL A 266 7.76 -4.82 12.84
C VAL A 266 9.20 -4.52 13.26
N GLY A 267 9.83 -3.48 12.70
CA GLY A 267 11.18 -3.07 13.10
C GLY A 267 11.27 -2.62 14.56
N ILE A 268 10.25 -1.94 15.09
CA ILE A 268 10.16 -1.58 16.51
C ILE A 268 9.97 -2.83 17.37
N LEU A 269 9.09 -3.76 16.98
CA LEU A 269 8.90 -5.02 17.70
C LEU A 269 10.19 -5.85 17.75
N ASP A 270 10.92 -5.92 16.64
CA ASP A 270 12.21 -6.61 16.54
C ASP A 270 13.25 -5.93 17.45
N LEU A 271 13.32 -4.60 17.43
CA LEU A 271 14.19 -3.82 18.32
C LEU A 271 13.84 -4.04 19.80
N CYS A 272 12.56 -4.01 20.16
CA CYS A 272 12.11 -4.26 21.53
C CYS A 272 12.37 -5.70 21.97
N SER A 273 12.18 -6.68 21.08
CA SER A 273 12.48 -8.08 21.37
C SER A 273 13.96 -8.30 21.61
N TYR A 274 14.82 -7.56 20.91
CA TYR A 274 16.26 -7.68 21.07
C TYR A 274 16.74 -7.26 22.46
N PHE A 275 16.12 -6.24 23.05
CA PHE A 275 16.45 -5.80 24.42
C PHE A 275 15.82 -6.67 25.51
N ARG A 276 14.99 -7.68 25.16
CA ARG A 276 14.51 -8.67 26.12
C ARG A 276 15.54 -9.78 26.27
N THR A 277 15.69 -10.27 27.50
CA THR A 277 16.50 -11.45 27.80
C THR A 277 16.08 -12.61 26.94
N ASP A 278 17.07 -13.24 26.29
CA ASP A 278 16.84 -14.43 25.47
C ASP A 278 16.30 -15.55 26.37
N PRO A 279 15.09 -16.08 26.10
CA PRO A 279 14.56 -17.18 26.87
C PRO A 279 15.46 -18.43 26.86
N PHE A 280 16.39 -18.59 25.90
CA PHE A 280 17.22 -19.79 25.78
C PHE A 280 18.54 -19.72 26.55
N VAL A 281 18.93 -18.56 27.07
CA VAL A 281 20.20 -18.40 27.77
C VAL A 281 19.99 -18.54 29.28
N PHE A 282 20.35 -19.72 29.81
CA PHE A 282 20.28 -19.98 31.25
C PHE A 282 21.39 -19.26 32.00
N GLY A 283 21.04 -18.18 32.69
CA GLY A 283 21.92 -17.49 33.62
C GLY A 283 22.63 -16.28 33.01
N CYS A 284 22.02 -15.13 33.28
CA CYS A 284 22.62 -13.81 33.46
C CYS A 284 22.96 -12.96 32.22
N GLU A 285 22.50 -11.72 32.41
CA GLU A 285 22.71 -10.46 31.72
C GLU A 285 22.38 -10.40 30.23
N PRO A 286 21.58 -9.40 29.80
CA PRO A 286 21.38 -9.15 28.39
C PRO A 286 22.74 -8.83 27.77
N GLU A 287 23.31 -9.80 27.05
CA GLU A 287 24.44 -9.51 26.17
C GLU A 287 24.01 -8.35 25.28
N GLY A 288 24.81 -7.29 25.27
CA GLY A 288 24.50 -6.09 24.50
C GLY A 288 24.22 -6.37 23.02
N PRO A 289 23.83 -5.35 22.24
CA PRO A 289 23.57 -5.51 20.81
C PRO A 289 24.70 -6.24 20.09
N THR A 290 24.37 -7.42 19.58
CA THR A 290 25.30 -8.26 18.84
C THR A 290 25.66 -7.52 17.56
N PRO A 291 26.91 -7.64 17.08
CA PRO A 291 27.31 -7.00 15.83
C PRO A 291 26.45 -7.38 14.62
N ARG A 292 25.81 -8.57 14.66
CA ARG A 292 24.86 -9.02 13.62
C ARG A 292 23.56 -8.23 13.64
N PHE A 293 23.02 -7.96 14.83
CA PHE A 293 21.81 -7.15 14.99
C PHE A 293 22.02 -5.72 14.50
N LEU A 294 23.12 -5.07 14.87
CA LEU A 294 23.43 -3.72 14.39
C LEU A 294 23.52 -3.65 12.86
N LYS A 295 24.09 -4.68 12.21
CA LYS A 295 24.11 -4.80 10.75
C LYS A 295 22.69 -4.90 10.17
N SER A 296 21.85 -5.77 10.75
CA SER A 296 20.44 -5.92 10.34
C SER A 296 19.67 -4.60 10.47
N LEU A 297 19.83 -3.89 11.60
CA LEU A 297 19.21 -2.60 11.86
C LEU A 297 19.63 -1.53 10.84
N VAL A 298 20.92 -1.48 10.48
CA VAL A 298 21.42 -0.57 9.45
C VAL A 298 20.77 -0.89 8.10
N VAL A 299 20.70 -2.16 7.70
CA VAL A 299 20.02 -2.57 6.46
C VAL A 299 18.54 -2.18 6.49
N PHE A 300 17.85 -2.43 7.61
CA PHE A 300 16.47 -2.02 7.79
C PHE A 300 16.29 -0.52 7.58
N VAL A 301 17.08 0.33 8.23
CA VAL A 301 16.99 1.79 8.10
C VAL A 301 17.27 2.25 6.67
N VAL A 302 18.30 1.67 6.03
CA VAL A 302 18.69 1.98 4.64
C VAL A 302 17.58 1.60 3.66
N CYS A 303 16.83 0.52 3.90
CA CYS A 303 15.69 0.12 3.07
C CYS A 303 14.40 0.89 3.43
N TYR A 304 14.21 1.22 4.70
CA TYR A 304 13.00 1.84 5.23
C TYR A 304 12.84 3.30 4.78
N ILE A 305 13.92 4.08 4.77
CA ILE A 305 13.87 5.49 4.34
C ILE A 305 13.39 5.61 2.88
N PRO A 306 13.97 4.90 1.90
CA PRO A 306 13.47 4.90 0.52
C PRO A 306 12.03 4.37 0.40
N LEU A 307 11.63 3.38 1.20
CA LEU A 307 10.26 2.87 1.23
C LEU A 307 9.27 3.98 1.60
N ILE A 308 9.51 4.72 2.69
CA ILE A 308 8.69 5.89 3.07
C ILE A 308 8.64 6.91 1.92
N VAL A 309 9.80 7.25 1.36
CA VAL A 309 9.88 8.26 0.29
C VAL A 309 9.06 7.83 -0.94
N CYS A 310 9.11 6.54 -1.30
CA CYS A 310 8.32 5.98 -2.40
C CYS A 310 6.82 6.01 -2.10
N CYS A 311 6.39 5.52 -0.94
CA CYS A 311 5.00 5.56 -0.49
C CYS A 311 4.43 6.99 -0.47
N TRP A 312 5.19 7.94 0.07
CA TRP A 312 4.83 9.35 0.10
C TRP A 312 4.74 9.97 -1.29
N LYS A 313 5.72 9.73 -2.16
CA LYS A 313 5.72 10.25 -3.53
C LYS A 313 4.56 9.67 -4.34
N SER A 314 4.29 8.37 -4.24
CA SER A 314 3.15 7.71 -4.90
C SER A 314 1.82 8.31 -4.45
N SER A 315 1.64 8.52 -3.14
CA SER A 315 0.45 9.18 -2.58
C SER A 315 0.28 10.63 -3.09
N ARG A 316 1.38 11.39 -3.16
CA ARG A 316 1.38 12.76 -3.73
C ARG A 316 1.03 12.76 -5.21
N LEU A 317 1.57 11.83 -5.99
CA LEU A 317 1.29 11.67 -7.41
C LEU A 317 -0.19 11.36 -7.65
N ALA A 318 -0.76 10.40 -6.92
CA ALA A 318 -2.18 10.08 -7.00
C ALA A 318 -3.06 11.30 -6.67
N THR A 319 -2.70 12.07 -5.63
CA THR A 319 -3.42 13.29 -5.24
C THR A 319 -3.30 14.41 -6.28
N ARG A 320 -2.18 14.50 -7.01
CA ARG A 320 -2.02 15.48 -8.11
C ARG A 320 -2.91 15.09 -9.30
N THR A 321 -2.93 13.83 -9.69
CA THR A 321 -3.74 13.32 -10.80
C THR A 321 -5.22 13.53 -10.54
N GLU A 322 -5.70 13.22 -9.33
CA GLU A 322 -7.07 13.49 -8.92
C GLU A 322 -7.43 14.99 -9.06
N ARG A 323 -6.54 15.90 -8.63
CA ARG A 323 -6.78 17.35 -8.76
C ARG A 323 -6.86 17.80 -10.20
N VAL A 324 -5.98 17.28 -11.06
CA VAL A 324 -5.98 17.59 -12.50
C VAL A 324 -7.26 17.05 -13.14
N LEU A 325 -7.61 15.79 -12.89
CA LEU A 325 -8.85 15.19 -13.39
C LEU A 325 -10.09 15.95 -12.91
N ARG A 326 -10.14 16.38 -11.64
CA ARG A 326 -11.26 17.16 -11.11
C ARG A 326 -11.38 18.53 -11.80
N LYS A 327 -10.26 19.22 -12.02
CA LYS A 327 -10.24 20.50 -12.77
C LYS A 327 -10.72 20.30 -14.21
N TYR A 328 -10.21 19.28 -14.88
CA TYR A 328 -10.59 18.95 -16.25
C TYR A 328 -12.09 18.62 -16.38
N GLY A 329 -12.63 17.80 -15.47
CA GLY A 329 -14.06 17.49 -15.45
C GLY A 329 -14.96 18.71 -15.25
N LYS A 330 -14.56 19.64 -14.35
CA LYS A 330 -15.28 20.91 -14.18
C LYS A 330 -15.28 21.75 -15.46
N LYS A 331 -14.13 21.84 -16.14
CA LYS A 331 -14.00 22.55 -17.43
C LYS A 331 -14.93 21.93 -18.47
N LEU A 332 -14.92 20.62 -18.59
CA LEU A 332 -15.71 19.88 -19.57
C LEU A 332 -17.21 20.00 -19.30
N LEU A 333 -17.62 19.93 -18.03
CA LEU A 333 -19.01 20.15 -17.62
C LEU A 333 -19.50 21.57 -17.98
N ASN A 334 -18.65 22.59 -17.78
CA ASN A 334 -18.99 23.96 -18.16
C ASN A 334 -19.15 24.11 -19.67
N HIS A 335 -18.29 23.47 -20.46
CA HIS A 335 -18.41 23.46 -21.93
C HIS A 335 -19.72 22.80 -22.39
N LEU A 336 -20.10 21.66 -21.78
CA LEU A 336 -21.37 20.99 -22.09
C LEU A 336 -22.58 21.87 -21.74
N LYS A 337 -22.57 22.52 -20.58
CA LYS A 337 -23.62 23.49 -20.19
C LYS A 337 -23.71 24.66 -21.17
N GLN A 338 -22.57 25.18 -21.63
CA GLN A 338 -22.54 26.26 -22.62
C GLN A 338 -23.13 25.80 -23.96
N GLN A 339 -22.78 24.61 -24.44
CA GLN A 339 -23.36 24.06 -25.65
C GLN A 339 -24.88 23.86 -25.54
N GLN A 340 -25.35 23.37 -24.40
CA GLN A 340 -26.78 23.20 -24.15
C GLN A 340 -27.55 24.53 -24.13
N ARG A 341 -26.92 25.62 -23.65
CA ARG A 341 -27.50 26.96 -23.73
C ARG A 341 -27.56 27.47 -25.16
N LEU A 342 -26.50 27.24 -25.95
CA LEU A 342 -26.42 27.64 -27.36
C LEU A 342 -27.41 26.86 -28.25
N SER A 343 -27.68 25.59 -27.93
CA SER A 343 -28.70 24.82 -28.65
C SER A 343 -30.09 25.35 -28.34
N LYS A 344 -30.41 25.62 -27.06
CA LYS A 344 -31.70 26.19 -26.64
C LYS A 344 -31.98 27.60 -27.16
N SER A 345 -30.97 28.35 -27.58
CA SER A 345 -31.16 29.69 -28.16
C SER A 345 -31.37 29.67 -29.68
N ARG A 346 -31.20 28.52 -30.33
CA ARG A 346 -31.42 28.36 -31.78
C ARG A 346 -32.81 27.85 -32.12
N ASP A 347 -33.44 27.16 -31.17
CA ASP A 347 -34.85 26.77 -31.19
C ASP A 347 -35.72 27.96 -30.72
#